data_AF-A0A8X6H825-F1
#
_entry.id   AF-A0A8X6H825-F1
#
_cell.length_a   1.000
_cell.length_b   1.000
_cell.length_c   1.000
_cell.angle_alpha   90.00
_cell.angle_beta   90.00
_cell.angle_gamma   90.00
#
_symmetry.space_group_name_H-M   'P 1'
#
loop_
_entity.id
_entity.type
_entity.pdbx_description
1 polymer ?
#
loop_
_entity_poly.entity_id
_entity_poly.type
_entity_poly.pdbx_seq_one_letter_code
_entity_poly.pdbx_strand_id
1 'polypeptide(L)'
;MQNVVLYIFRTGKELEDPSEFLRASPFIDMLGMEDVNNMPRPGAFKTHLPYSHLSYSPEAKYIFVARNPKDCCVSFFHHARSQRVLGTGTVNSMISLSF
;
A
#
# COMPACT_ATOMS: atom_id res chain seq x y z
N MET A 1 5.50 0.70 -6.11
CA MET A 1 4.56 1.76 -6.53
C MET A 1 4.62 2.99 -5.63
N GLN A 2 4.39 2.85 -4.33
CA GLN A 2 4.35 3.97 -3.38
C GLN A 2 5.65 4.83 -3.40
N ASN A 3 6.83 4.21 -3.49
CA ASN A 3 8.12 4.90 -3.67
C ASN A 3 8.19 5.79 -4.91
N VAL A 4 7.62 5.36 -6.04
CA VAL A 4 7.70 6.12 -7.29
C VAL A 4 6.96 7.44 -7.14
N VAL A 5 5.74 7.39 -6.60
CA VAL A 5 4.92 8.58 -6.37
C VAL A 5 5.57 9.50 -5.34
N LEU A 6 6.11 8.94 -4.26
CA LEU A 6 6.86 9.70 -3.25
C LEU A 6 8.02 10.48 -3.89
N TYR A 7 8.84 9.82 -4.72
CA TYR A 7 9.98 10.46 -5.36
C TYR A 7 9.60 11.49 -6.43
N ILE A 8 8.45 11.34 -7.09
CA ILE A 8 7.90 12.39 -7.95
C ILE A 8 7.63 13.66 -7.14
N PHE A 9 6.99 13.56 -5.97
CA PHE A 9 6.73 14.72 -5.12
C PHE A 9 7.99 15.31 -4.45
N ARG A 10 9.01 14.48 -4.21
CA ARG A 10 10.31 14.91 -3.67
C ARG A 10 11.29 15.40 -4.74
N THR A 11 10.89 15.46 -6.01
CA THR A 11 11.77 15.82 -7.14
C THR A 11 13.06 14.97 -7.15
N GLY A 12 12.92 13.68 -6.86
CA GLY A 12 14.03 12.72 -6.80
C GLY A 12 14.91 12.78 -5.54
N LYS A 13 14.63 13.67 -4.57
CA LYS A 13 15.39 13.70 -3.31
C LYS A 13 15.13 12.45 -2.47
N GLU A 14 16.20 11.78 -2.08
CA GLU A 14 16.19 10.58 -1.25
C GLU A 14 15.60 10.84 0.14
N LEU A 15 15.14 9.77 0.79
CA LEU A 15 14.77 9.81 2.21
C LEU A 15 16.03 9.72 3.05
N GLU A 16 16.20 10.65 3.99
CA GLU A 16 17.32 10.60 4.94
C GLU A 16 17.13 9.50 5.96
N ASP A 17 15.88 9.26 6.36
CA ASP A 17 15.51 8.23 7.31
C ASP A 17 14.35 7.36 6.76
N PRO A 18 14.48 6.02 6.79
CA PRO A 18 13.43 5.11 6.33
C PRO A 18 12.08 5.29 7.03
N SER A 19 12.03 5.77 8.28
CA SER A 19 10.76 5.97 8.99
C SER A 19 9.94 7.11 8.38
N GLU A 20 10.59 8.05 7.68
CA GLU A 20 9.89 9.11 6.93
C GLU A 20 8.97 8.55 5.84
N PHE A 21 9.23 7.35 5.34
CA PHE A 21 8.45 6.75 4.27
C PHE A 21 6.96 6.65 4.64
N LEU A 22 6.66 6.15 5.84
CA LEU A 22 5.29 6.00 6.32
C LEU A 22 4.62 7.34 6.59
N ARG A 23 5.39 8.34 7.04
CA ARG A 23 4.90 9.70 7.28
C ARG A 23 4.59 10.45 5.98
N ALA A 24 5.43 10.29 4.96
CA ALA A 24 5.32 10.98 3.69
C ALA A 24 4.36 10.30 2.71
N SER A 25 4.19 8.98 2.83
CA SER A 25 3.21 8.22 2.08
C SER A 25 2.56 7.16 2.99
N PRO A 26 1.54 7.56 3.79
CA PRO A 26 0.91 6.63 4.72
C PRO A 26 0.09 5.56 4.00
N PHE A 27 -0.02 4.41 4.65
CA PHE A 27 -0.94 3.34 4.28
C PHE A 27 -2.15 3.38 5.21
N ILE A 28 -3.26 3.91 4.69
CA ILE A 28 -4.43 4.26 5.51
C ILE A 28 -5.06 3.05 6.19
N ASP A 29 -5.03 1.86 5.56
CA ASP A 29 -5.63 0.65 6.11
C ASP A 29 -4.91 0.15 7.37
N MET A 30 -3.68 0.63 7.63
CA MET A 30 -2.88 0.26 8.81
C MET A 30 -2.74 1.41 9.82
N LEU A 31 -2.63 2.65 9.33
CA LEU A 31 -2.29 3.82 10.15
C LEU A 31 -3.51 4.68 10.54
N GLY A 32 -4.60 4.62 9.78
CA GLY A 32 -5.79 5.43 10.02
C GLY A 32 -5.69 6.86 9.51
N MET A 33 -6.68 7.68 9.90
CA MET A 33 -6.87 9.04 9.34
C MET A 33 -5.91 10.08 9.90
N GLU A 34 -5.42 9.92 11.12
CA GLU A 34 -4.56 10.92 11.77
C GLU A 34 -3.25 11.13 11.00
N ASP A 35 -2.62 10.03 10.55
CA ASP A 35 -1.40 10.10 9.74
C ASP A 35 -1.64 10.76 8.38
N VAL A 36 -2.81 10.56 7.78
CA VAL A 36 -3.19 11.21 6.52
C VAL A 36 -3.42 12.72 6.69
N ASN A 37 -3.87 13.14 7.87
CA ASN A 37 -4.03 14.56 8.19
C ASN A 37 -2.69 15.24 8.48
N ASN A 38 -1.76 14.51 9.11
CA ASN A 38 -0.42 15.02 9.48
C ASN A 38 0.63 14.87 8.37
N MET A 39 0.31 14.19 7.26
CA MET A 39 1.26 13.98 6.17
C MET A 39 1.65 15.30 5.47
N PRO A 40 2.90 15.44 5.02
CA PRO A 40 3.33 16.59 4.22
C PRO A 40 2.56 16.69 2.89
N ARG A 41 2.22 17.92 2.48
CA ARG A 41 1.51 18.22 1.22
C ARG A 41 2.40 19.04 0.28
N PRO A 42 2.33 18.83 -1.05
CA PRO A 42 1.54 17.81 -1.74
C PRO A 42 2.12 16.39 -1.52
N GLY A 43 1.24 15.40 -1.43
CA GLY A 43 1.63 14.01 -1.18
C GLY A 43 0.53 13.02 -1.55
N ALA A 44 0.87 11.73 -1.53
CA ALA A 44 -0.07 10.65 -1.81
C ALA A 44 -0.01 9.58 -0.72
N PHE A 45 -1.18 9.10 -0.31
CA PHE A 45 -1.34 7.92 0.54
C PHE A 45 -1.82 6.75 -0.31
N LYS A 46 -1.61 5.51 0.17
CA LYS A 46 -2.15 4.31 -0.49
C LYS A 46 -3.28 3.70 0.32
N THR A 47 -4.13 2.97 -0.38
CA THR A 47 -5.16 2.13 0.24
C THR A 47 -5.41 0.85 -0.54
N HIS A 48 -5.89 -0.20 0.15
CA HIS A 48 -6.44 -1.41 -0.47
C HIS A 48 -7.97 -1.42 -0.50
N LEU A 49 -8.63 -0.38 0.01
CA LEU A 49 -10.08 -0.28 -0.03
C LEU A 49 -10.60 -0.21 -1.48
N PRO A 50 -11.76 -0.85 -1.76
CA PRO A 50 -12.46 -0.65 -3.02
C PRO A 50 -12.82 0.82 -3.22
N TYR A 51 -12.87 1.25 -4.49
CA TYR A 51 -13.21 2.63 -4.84
C TYR A 51 -14.55 3.10 -4.25
N SER A 52 -15.53 2.20 -4.13
CA SER A 52 -16.84 2.49 -3.53
C SER A 52 -16.81 2.84 -2.04
N HIS A 53 -15.72 2.53 -1.34
CA HIS A 53 -15.55 2.80 0.08
C HIS A 53 -14.60 3.98 0.34
N LEU A 54 -14.14 4.65 -0.72
CA LEU A 54 -13.32 5.85 -0.62
C LEU A 54 -14.17 7.09 -0.76
N SER A 55 -13.87 8.12 0.04
CA SER A 55 -14.43 9.44 -0.14
C SER A 55 -13.95 10.03 -1.47
N TYR A 56 -14.87 10.16 -2.42
CA TYR A 56 -14.57 10.77 -3.71
C TYR A 56 -14.36 12.28 -3.56
N SER A 57 -13.33 12.82 -4.21
CA SER A 57 -13.06 14.24 -4.35
C SER A 57 -12.66 14.51 -5.80
N PRO A 58 -13.30 15.46 -6.49
CA PRO A 58 -12.94 15.84 -7.86
C PRO A 58 -11.57 16.53 -7.94
N GLU A 59 -11.04 17.05 -6.84
CA GLU A 59 -9.72 17.69 -6.74
C GLU A 59 -8.59 16.66 -6.58
N ALA A 60 -8.91 15.43 -6.19
CA ALA A 60 -7.94 14.37 -5.97
C ALA A 60 -7.62 13.59 -7.25
N LYS A 61 -6.38 13.10 -7.34
CA LYS A 61 -5.93 12.19 -8.41
C LYS A 61 -5.84 10.77 -7.87
N TYR A 62 -6.35 9.81 -8.64
CA TYR A 62 -6.42 8.40 -8.25
C TYR A 62 -5.54 7.56 -9.16
N ILE A 63 -4.66 6.74 -8.57
CA ILE A 63 -3.80 5.80 -9.29
C ILE A 63 -4.22 4.39 -8.90
N PHE A 64 -4.84 3.67 -9.83
CA PHE A 64 -5.20 2.26 -9.64
C PHE A 64 -4.09 1.35 -10.16
N VAL A 65 -3.75 0.32 -9.38
CA VAL A 65 -2.68 -0.63 -9.72
C VAL A 65 -3.27 -2.03 -9.78
N ALA A 66 -3.34 -2.59 -10.98
CA ALA A 66 -3.73 -3.97 -11.20
C ALA A 66 -2.49 -4.87 -11.41
N ARG A 67 -2.60 -6.12 -10.97
CA ARG A 67 -1.61 -7.19 -11.22
C ARG A 67 -2.35 -8.51 -11.42
N ASN A 68 -1.75 -9.44 -12.16
CA ASN A 68 -2.29 -10.79 -12.32
C ASN A 68 -2.62 -11.41 -10.93
N PRO A 69 -3.85 -11.92 -10.72
CA PRO A 69 -4.27 -12.43 -9.41
C PRO A 69 -3.42 -13.60 -8.91
N LYS A 70 -2.87 -14.43 -9.80
CA LYS A 70 -1.97 -15.54 -9.41
C LYS A 70 -0.69 -15.01 -8.77
N ASP A 71 -0.14 -13.95 -9.33
CA ASP A 71 1.06 -13.30 -8.78
C ASP A 71 0.75 -12.57 -7.47
N CYS A 72 -0.44 -11.97 -7.34
CA CYS A 72 -0.91 -11.36 -6.11
C CYS A 72 -0.98 -12.39 -4.97
N CYS A 73 -1.52 -13.59 -5.23
CA CYS A 73 -1.61 -14.66 -4.24
C CYS A 73 -0.24 -15.08 -3.72
N VAL A 74 0.71 -15.33 -4.63
CA VAL A 74 2.09 -15.70 -4.26
C VAL A 74 2.76 -14.58 -3.46
N SER A 75 2.62 -13.33 -3.91
CA SER A 75 3.17 -12.16 -3.22
C SER A 75 2.60 -12.01 -1.81
N PHE A 76 1.29 -12.15 -1.64
CA PHE A 76 0.63 -12.03 -0.35
C PHE A 76 1.03 -13.18 0.58
N PHE A 77 1.16 -14.41 0.08
CA PHE A 77 1.64 -15.54 0.86
C PHE A 77 3.00 -15.23 1.52
N HIS A 78 3.96 -14.73 0.74
CA HIS A 78 5.28 -14.37 1.27
C HIS A 78 5.21 -13.20 2.25
N HIS A 79 4.36 -12.20 1.98
CA HIS A 79 4.14 -11.07 2.88
C HIS A 79 3.58 -11.52 4.24
N ALA A 80 2.49 -12.28 4.23
CA ALA A 80 1.84 -12.76 5.44
C ALA A 80 2.72 -13.77 6.21
N ARG A 81 3.52 -14.58 5.52
CA ARG A 81 4.52 -15.45 6.15
C ARG A 81 5.65 -14.64 6.82
N SER A 82 6.14 -13.58 6.17
CA SER A 82 7.13 -12.67 6.77
C SER A 82 6.60 -11.97 8.01
N GLN A 83 5.30 -11.67 8.04
CA GLN A 83 4.61 -11.10 9.20
C GLN A 83 4.19 -12.16 10.23
N ARG A 84 4.55 -13.43 10.03
CA ARG A 84 4.16 -14.58 10.87
C ARG A 84 2.64 -14.72 11.08
N VAL A 85 1.85 -14.18 10.16
CA VAL A 85 0.38 -14.25 10.17
C VAL A 85 -0.09 -15.63 9.68
N LEU A 86 0.66 -16.22 8.76
CA LEU A 86 0.44 -17.60 8.29
C LEU A 86 1.41 -18.52 9.03
N GLY A 87 0.89 -19.58 9.66
CA GLY A 87 1.68 -20.64 10.30
C GLY A 87 2.46 -21.51 9.31
N THR A 88 2.44 -22.83 9.47
CA THR A 88 3.14 -23.79 8.57
C THR A 88 2.47 -24.01 7.20
N GLY A 89 1.56 -23.10 6.79
CA GLY A 89 0.81 -23.21 5.54
C GLY A 89 1.71 -23.13 4.29
N THR A 90 1.28 -23.77 3.20
CA THR A 90 1.99 -23.75 1.91
C THR A 90 1.34 -22.76 0.94
N VAL A 91 2.07 -22.34 -0.10
CA VAL A 91 1.53 -21.49 -1.17
C VAL A 91 0.32 -22.16 -1.83
N ASN A 92 0.39 -23.47 -2.03
CA ASN A 92 -0.67 -24.24 -2.69
C ASN A 92 -1.97 -24.23 -1.89
N SER A 93 -1.89 -24.35 -0.55
CA SER A 93 -3.08 -24.23 0.31
C SER A 93 -3.72 -22.85 0.29
N MET A 94 -2.94 -21.80 -0.01
CA MET A 94 -3.48 -20.44 -0.15
C MET A 94 -4.12 -20.20 -1.52
N ILE A 95 -3.52 -20.73 -2.58
CA ILE A 95 -4.07 -20.62 -3.93
C ILE A 95 -5.40 -21.38 -4.04
N SER A 96 -5.52 -22.56 -3.42
CA SER A 96 -6.76 -23.35 -3.42
C SER A 96 -7.92 -22.74 -2.63
N LEU A 97 -7.67 -21.74 -1.79
CA LEU A 97 -8.71 -20.99 -1.06
C LEU A 97 -9.18 -19.75 -1.84
N SER A 98 -8.47 -19.37 -2.90
CA SER A 98 -8.69 -18.13 -3.66
C SER A 98 -9.44 -18.37 -4.99
N PHE A 99 -9.80 -19.62 -5.29
CA PHE A 99 -10.52 -20.08 -6.49
C PHE A 99 -11.47 -21.21 -6.11
#